data_AF-A0AAP1RH45-F1
#
_entry.id   AF-A0AAP1RH45-F1
#
_cell.length_a   1.000
_cell.length_b   1.000
_cell.length_c   1.000
_cell.angle_alpha   90.00
_cell.angle_beta   90.00
_cell.angle_gamma   90.00
#
_symmetry.space_group_name_H-M   'P 1'
#
loop_
_entity.id
_entity.type
_entity.pdbx_description
1 polymer ?
#
loop_
_entity_poly.entity_id
_entity_poly.type
_entity_poly.pdbx_seq_one_letter_code
_entity_poly.pdbx_strand_id
1 'polypeptide(L)'
;MIQNNIQVIQSVMDETATFNYHTKELKKAVVQQIINALGSYKKPCKKGSLIIPHPNLLGAYLCVSNVRNACKLCLIGVNDYTETLQIIQLNNEIAISLLYAIKNTSIKCIR
;
A
#
# COMPACT_ATOMS: atom_id res chain seq x y z
N MET A 1 7.74 -9.59 9.11
CA MET A 1 6.52 -8.81 8.78
C MET A 1 6.87 -7.57 7.96
N ILE A 2 7.71 -6.67 8.48
CA ILE A 2 8.08 -5.41 7.79
C ILE A 2 8.62 -5.66 6.38
N GLN A 3 9.60 -6.57 6.22
CA GLN A 3 10.17 -6.89 4.90
C GLN A 3 9.11 -7.39 3.88
N ASN A 4 8.20 -8.27 4.32
CA ASN A 4 7.11 -8.76 3.48
C ASN A 4 6.18 -7.62 3.05
N ASN A 5 5.83 -6.73 3.98
CA ASN A 5 4.97 -5.58 3.69
C ASN A 5 5.64 -4.58 2.73
N ILE A 6 6.96 -4.40 2.82
CA ILE A 6 7.73 -3.61 1.84
C ILE A 6 7.63 -4.26 0.45
N GLN A 7 7.85 -5.57 0.34
CA GLN A 7 7.76 -6.30 -0.94
C GLN A 7 6.37 -6.19 -1.59
N VAL A 8 5.30 -6.27 -0.80
CA VAL A 8 3.92 -6.09 -1.29
C VAL A 8 3.74 -4.70 -1.89
N ILE A 9 4.23 -3.65 -1.21
CA ILE A 9 4.09 -2.28 -1.73
C ILE A 9 4.94 -2.09 -2.99
N GLN A 10 6.17 -2.63 -3.02
CA GLN A 10 7.03 -2.55 -4.20
C GLN A 10 6.39 -3.22 -5.43
N SER A 11 5.80 -4.40 -5.26
CA SER A 11 5.05 -5.07 -6.34
C SER A 11 3.92 -4.20 -6.90
N VAL A 12 3.21 -3.45 -6.04
CA VAL A 12 2.17 -2.52 -6.48
C VAL A 12 2.76 -1.33 -7.25
N MET A 13 3.90 -0.79 -6.79
CA MET A 13 4.56 0.29 -7.52
C MET A 13 4.99 -0.15 -8.91
N ASP A 14 5.56 -1.36 -9.03
CA ASP A 14 5.97 -1.95 -10.30
C ASP A 14 4.76 -2.11 -11.26
N GLU A 15 3.63 -2.60 -10.76
CA GLU A 15 2.37 -2.70 -11.52
C GLU A 15 1.85 -1.33 -12.01
N THR A 16 2.14 -0.25 -11.27
CA THR A 16 1.73 1.10 -11.66
C THR A 16 2.70 1.84 -12.58
N ALA A 17 3.92 1.33 -12.79
CA ALA A 17 4.95 2.03 -13.55
C ALA A 17 4.54 2.29 -15.02
N THR A 18 3.78 1.37 -15.62
CA THR A 18 3.30 1.47 -17.01
C THR A 18 1.83 1.89 -17.11
N PHE A 19 1.18 2.25 -16.00
CA PHE A 19 -0.27 2.42 -15.90
C PHE A 19 -0.84 3.43 -16.90
N ASN A 20 -0.11 4.53 -17.16
CA ASN A 20 -0.56 5.57 -18.08
C ASN A 20 -0.66 5.11 -19.53
N TYR A 21 0.12 4.09 -19.92
CA TYR A 21 0.16 3.56 -21.27
C TYR A 21 -0.85 2.42 -21.52
N HIS A 22 -1.57 2.00 -20.47
CA HIS A 22 -2.53 0.91 -20.55
C HIS A 22 -3.86 1.35 -21.18
N THR A 23 -4.51 0.41 -21.87
CA THR A 23 -5.91 0.56 -22.30
C THR A 23 -6.83 0.62 -21.07
N LYS A 24 -8.09 1.04 -21.27
CA LYS A 24 -9.06 1.14 -20.17
C LYS A 24 -9.31 -0.21 -19.50
N GLU A 25 -9.35 -1.28 -20.29
CA GLU A 25 -9.55 -2.66 -19.84
C GLU A 25 -8.37 -3.14 -19.00
N LEU A 26 -7.15 -2.84 -19.46
CA LEU A 26 -5.93 -3.21 -18.74
C LEU A 26 -5.78 -2.38 -17.45
N LYS A 27 -6.13 -1.08 -17.46
CA LYS A 27 -6.19 -0.26 -16.23
C LYS A 27 -7.13 -0.87 -15.20
N LYS A 28 -8.32 -1.31 -15.62
CA LYS A 28 -9.28 -2.00 -14.75
C LYS A 28 -8.68 -3.27 -14.14
N ALA A 29 -8.02 -4.09 -14.96
CA ALA A 29 -7.37 -5.32 -14.52
C ALA A 29 -6.25 -5.04 -13.50
N VAL A 30 -5.40 -4.05 -13.77
CA VAL A 30 -4.33 -3.63 -12.85
C VAL A 30 -4.90 -3.13 -11.53
N VAL A 31 -5.93 -2.28 -11.53
CA VAL A 31 -6.56 -1.81 -10.29
C VAL A 31 -7.10 -2.99 -9.47
N GLN A 32 -7.70 -3.99 -10.11
CA GLN A 32 -8.15 -5.20 -9.43
C GLN A 32 -6.98 -6.03 -8.88
N GLN A 33 -5.87 -6.12 -9.62
CA GLN A 33 -4.64 -6.81 -9.20
C GLN A 33 -4.03 -6.14 -7.97
N ILE A 34 -3.97 -4.80 -7.94
CA ILE A 34 -3.50 -4.02 -6.78
C ILE A 34 -4.34 -4.32 -5.54
N ILE A 35 -5.67 -4.39 -5.66
CA ILE A 35 -6.56 -4.75 -4.54
C ILE A 35 -6.20 -6.14 -3.98
N ASN A 36 -5.92 -7.10 -4.86
CA ASN A 36 -5.56 -8.46 -4.48
C ASN A 36 -4.17 -8.51 -3.82
N ALA A 37 -3.19 -7.84 -4.41
CA ALA A 37 -1.83 -7.74 -3.88
C ALA A 37 -1.83 -7.13 -2.46
N LEU A 38 -2.53 -6.01 -2.28
CA LEU A 38 -2.66 -5.35 -0.97
C LEU A 38 -3.51 -6.16 0.01
N GLY A 39 -4.34 -7.10 -0.47
CA GLY A 39 -5.05 -8.07 0.38
C GLY A 39 -4.11 -9.00 1.16
N SER A 40 -2.89 -9.23 0.66
CA SER A 40 -1.84 -10.00 1.33
C SER A 40 -1.04 -9.20 2.38
N TYR A 41 -1.25 -7.89 2.45
CA TYR A 41 -0.55 -7.01 3.38
C TYR A 41 -0.88 -7.38 4.83
N LYS A 42 0.15 -7.63 5.66
CA LYS A 42 -0.06 -8.06 7.05
C LYS A 42 -0.50 -6.89 7.92
N LYS A 43 -1.65 -7.06 8.58
CA LYS A 43 -2.19 -6.11 9.56
C LYS A 43 -1.26 -5.98 10.77
N PRO A 44 -1.11 -4.77 11.34
CA PRO A 44 -0.23 -4.53 12.49
C PRO A 44 -0.70 -5.24 13.77
N CYS A 45 -2.01 -5.39 13.94
CA CYS A 45 -2.62 -6.07 15.09
C CYS A 45 -3.96 -6.73 14.68
N LYS A 46 -4.42 -7.69 15.48
CA LYS A 46 -5.77 -8.25 15.32
C LYS A 46 -6.81 -7.22 15.76
N LYS A 47 -7.99 -7.23 15.14
CA LYS A 47 -9.12 -6.39 15.57
C LYS A 47 -9.50 -6.74 17.00
N GLY A 48 -9.69 -5.74 17.86
CA GLY A 48 -10.01 -5.93 19.28
C GLY A 48 -8.80 -6.29 20.18
N SER A 49 -7.58 -6.29 19.63
CA SER A 49 -6.36 -6.44 20.42
C SER A 49 -6.12 -5.22 21.31
N LEU A 50 -5.73 -5.44 22.56
CA LEU A 50 -5.25 -4.39 23.48
C LEU A 50 -3.81 -3.95 23.17
N ILE A 51 -3.05 -4.74 22.40
CA ILE A 51 -1.69 -4.40 21.98
C ILE A 51 -1.74 -3.21 21.02
N ILE A 52 -1.09 -2.11 21.40
CA ILE A 52 -0.92 -0.93 20.57
C ILE A 52 0.25 -1.18 19.60
N PRO A 53 0.02 -1.17 18.27
CA PRO A 53 1.10 -1.34 17.32
C PRO A 53 2.00 -0.11 17.24
N HIS A 54 3.25 -0.30 16.80
CA HIS A 54 4.17 0.80 16.54
C HIS A 54 3.52 1.87 15.62
N PRO A 55 3.61 3.19 15.93
CA PRO A 55 2.93 4.24 15.17
C PRO A 55 3.21 4.20 13.66
N ASN A 56 4.48 4.07 13.26
CA ASN A 56 4.84 3.96 11.83
C ASN A 56 4.25 2.72 11.15
N LEU A 57 4.09 1.60 11.88
CA LEU A 57 3.50 0.40 11.31
C LEU A 57 1.99 0.57 11.11
N LEU A 58 1.33 1.25 12.05
CA LEU A 58 -0.08 1.63 11.92
C LEU A 58 -0.28 2.63 10.77
N GLY A 59 0.55 3.66 10.69
CA GLY A 59 0.51 4.66 9.61
C GLY A 59 0.69 4.01 8.24
N ALA A 60 1.69 3.14 8.07
CA ALA A 60 1.89 2.41 6.82
C ALA A 60 0.68 1.55 6.43
N TYR A 61 0.05 0.88 7.41
CA TYR A 61 -1.16 0.11 7.17
C TYR A 61 -2.35 1.00 6.74
N LEU A 62 -2.51 2.19 7.33
CA LEU A 62 -3.56 3.13 6.96
C LEU A 62 -3.37 3.65 5.52
N CYS A 63 -2.13 3.98 5.13
CA CYS A 63 -1.81 4.35 3.76
C CYS A 63 -2.17 3.24 2.77
N VAL A 64 -1.76 2.00 3.02
CA VAL A 64 -2.11 0.85 2.18
C VAL A 64 -3.62 0.59 2.13
N SER A 65 -4.31 0.76 3.25
CA SER A 65 -5.78 0.66 3.29
C SER A 65 -6.44 1.75 2.46
N ASN A 66 -5.88 2.96 2.45
CA ASN A 66 -6.37 4.07 1.63
C ASN A 66 -6.22 3.76 0.14
N VAL A 67 -5.06 3.24 -0.27
CA VAL A 67 -4.83 2.77 -1.65
C VAL A 67 -5.88 1.75 -2.07
N ARG A 68 -6.08 0.70 -1.26
CA ARG A 68 -7.06 -0.35 -1.58
C ARG A 68 -8.49 0.20 -1.66
N ASN A 69 -8.84 1.21 -0.87
CA ASN A 69 -10.15 1.85 -0.94
C ASN A 69 -10.29 2.71 -2.21
N ALA A 70 -9.29 3.52 -2.55
CA ALA A 70 -9.27 4.30 -3.79
C ALA A 70 -9.41 3.39 -5.03
N CYS A 71 -8.68 2.27 -5.07
CA CYS A 71 -8.82 1.28 -6.14
C CYS A 71 -10.25 0.74 -6.25
N LYS A 72 -10.91 0.43 -5.12
CA LYS A 72 -12.31 -0.04 -5.14
C LYS A 72 -13.28 1.05 -5.64
N LEU A 73 -13.09 2.29 -5.18
CA LEU A 73 -13.88 3.44 -5.62
C LEU A 73 -13.71 3.69 -7.13
N CYS A 74 -12.50 3.51 -7.64
CA CYS A 74 -12.22 3.55 -9.07
C CYS A 74 -13.00 2.49 -9.86
N LEU A 75 -13.00 1.24 -9.39
CA LEU A 75 -13.71 0.14 -10.06
C LEU A 75 -15.23 0.34 -10.12
N ILE A 76 -15.82 1.06 -9.17
CA ILE A 76 -17.25 1.40 -9.16
C ILE A 76 -17.55 2.77 -9.81
N GLY A 77 -16.54 3.44 -10.38
CA GLY A 77 -16.68 4.69 -11.13
C GLY A 77 -16.82 5.95 -10.27
N VAL A 78 -16.46 5.92 -8.99
CA VAL A 78 -16.45 7.11 -8.12
C VAL A 78 -15.19 7.95 -8.35
N ASN A 79 -14.03 7.31 -8.48
CA ASN A 79 -12.76 7.97 -8.81
C ASN A 79 -12.35 7.63 -10.24
N ASP A 80 -11.70 8.56 -10.93
CA ASP A 80 -11.07 8.25 -12.21
C ASP A 80 -9.70 7.56 -12.02
N TYR A 81 -9.14 7.04 -13.12
CA TYR A 81 -7.87 6.32 -13.09
C TYR A 81 -6.67 7.22 -12.77
N THR A 82 -6.72 8.50 -13.12
CA THR A 82 -5.63 9.45 -12.91
C THR A 82 -5.53 9.82 -11.43
N GLU A 83 -6.65 10.19 -10.83
CA GLU A 83 -6.76 10.46 -9.40
C GLU A 83 -6.37 9.22 -8.59
N THR A 84 -6.86 8.04 -9.01
CA THR A 84 -6.52 6.78 -8.34
C THR A 84 -5.02 6.49 -8.39
N LEU A 85 -4.36 6.75 -9.51
CA LEU A 85 -2.91 6.58 -9.65
C LEU A 85 -2.15 7.51 -8.71
N GLN A 86 -2.55 8.79 -8.61
CA GLN A 86 -1.94 9.75 -7.70
C GLN A 86 -2.06 9.30 -6.23
N ILE A 87 -3.24 8.81 -5.84
CA ILE A 87 -3.48 8.26 -4.49
C ILE A 87 -2.59 7.04 -4.24
N ILE A 88 -2.49 6.10 -5.20
CA ILE A 88 -1.64 4.91 -5.10
C ILE A 88 -0.18 5.33 -4.83
N GLN A 89 0.36 6.21 -5.68
CA GLN A 89 1.76 6.63 -5.62
C GLN A 89 2.10 7.30 -4.29
N LEU A 90 1.37 8.36 -3.93
CA LEU A 90 1.62 9.11 -2.70
C LEU A 90 1.55 8.23 -1.45
N ASN A 91 0.52 7.40 -1.33
CA ASN A 91 0.34 6.58 -0.14
C ASN A 91 1.36 5.45 -0.06
N ASN A 92 1.77 4.87 -1.20
CA ASN A 92 2.81 3.84 -1.21
C ASN A 92 4.18 4.39 -0.84
N GLU A 93 4.53 5.59 -1.31
CA GLU A 93 5.77 6.29 -0.93
C GLU A 93 5.83 6.57 0.58
N ILE A 94 4.73 7.08 1.14
CA ILE A 94 4.63 7.32 2.59
C ILE A 94 4.73 5.99 3.36
N ALA A 95 4.00 4.95 2.93
CA ALA A 95 4.01 3.66 3.59
C ALA A 95 5.42 3.02 3.59
N ILE A 96 6.12 3.07 2.46
CA ILE A 96 7.51 2.59 2.34
C ILE A 96 8.44 3.36 3.30
N SER A 97 8.33 4.68 3.32
CA SER A 97 9.16 5.54 4.17
C SER A 97 8.97 5.20 5.66
N LEU A 98 7.73 5.01 6.09
CA LEU A 98 7.39 4.61 7.46
C LEU A 98 7.96 3.22 7.82
N LEU A 99 7.88 2.25 6.92
CA LEU A 99 8.39 0.90 7.15
C LEU A 99 9.94 0.88 7.22
N TYR A 100 10.61 1.64 6.36
CA TYR A 100 12.07 1.78 6.41
C TYR A 100 12.54 2.51 7.67
N ALA A 101 11.80 3.51 8.16
CA ALA A 101 12.11 4.14 9.44
C ALA A 101 12.15 3.11 10.59
N ILE A 102 11.21 2.17 10.64
CA ILE A 102 11.22 1.09 11.65
C ILE A 102 12.41 0.14 11.44
N LYS A 103 12.65 -0.28 10.18
CA LYS A 103 13.73 -1.20 9.83
C LYS A 103 15.10 -0.62 10.22
N ASN A 104 15.32 0.67 9.97
CA ASN A 104 16.58 1.35 10.22
C ASN A 104 16.82 1.63 11.71
N THR A 105 15.76 1.92 12.48
CA THR A 105 15.87 2.07 13.94
C THR A 105 16.19 0.73 14.62
N SER A 106 15.64 -0.37 14.11
CA SER A 106 15.90 -1.72 14.64
C SER A 106 17.35 -2.17 14.48
N ILE A 107 18.08 -1.64 13.50
CA ILE A 107 19.50 -1.98 13.24
C ILE A 107 20.45 -1.19 14.14
N LYS A 108 20.05 0.01 14.61
CA LYS A 108 20.92 0.91 15.38
C LYS A 108 20.99 0.63 16.89
N CYS A 109 20.06 -0.14 17.45
CA CYS A 109 20.04 -0.47 18.89
C CYS A 109 20.87 -1.71 19.29
N ILE A 110 21.72 -2.24 18.39
CA ILE A 110 22.71 -3.27 18.72
C ILE A 110 24.07 -2.58 18.87
N ARG A 111 24.24 -1.77 19.92
CA ARG A 111 25.54 -1.32 20.43
C ARG A 111 25.43 -1.04 21.92
#